data_AF-A0A1W9GFN1-F1
#
_entry.id   AF-A0A1W9GFN1-F1
#
_cell.length_a   1.000
_cell.length_b   1.000
_cell.length_c   1.000
_cell.angle_alpha   90.00
_cell.angle_beta   90.00
_cell.angle_gamma   90.00
#
_symmetry.space_group_name_H-M   'P 1'
#
loop_
_entity.id
_entity.type
_entity.pdbx_description
1 polymer ?
#
loop_
_entity_poly.entity_id
_entity_poly.type
_entity_poly.pdbx_seq_one_letter_code
_entity_poly.pdbx_strand_id
1 'polypeptide(L)' 'MSWGEIYAHLIASTGWTWDYIADNMDIPRLIELKEYWAKNPPLHMMVKGYLGLGKEEQPQEEGNLADIMAMAPQTPGSAM' A
#
# COMPACT_ATOMS: atom_id res chain seq x y z
N MET A 1 1.62 -2.10 6.11
CA MET A 1 3.06 -2.12 6.42
C MET A 1 3.26 -2.71 7.80
N SER A 2 3.99 -3.82 7.87
CA SER A 2 4.41 -4.53 9.07
C SER A 2 5.71 -3.96 9.65
N TRP A 3 6.07 -4.34 10.88
CA TRP A 3 7.36 -3.95 11.47
C TRP A 3 8.56 -4.41 10.64
N GLY A 4 8.52 -5.62 10.08
CA GLY A 4 9.60 -6.11 9.22
C GLY A 4 9.82 -5.24 7.97
N GLU A 5 8.73 -4.78 7.35
CA GLU A 5 8.81 -3.87 6.19
C GLU A 5 9.38 -2.49 6.56
N ILE A 6 9.05 -1.97 7.75
CA ILE A 6 9.63 -0.71 8.25
C ILE A 6 11.15 -0.86 8.43
N TYR A 7 11.60 -1.94 9.07
CA TYR A 7 13.02 -2.21 9.27
C TYR A 7 13.75 -2.37 7.92
N ALA A 8 13.21 -3.18 7.01
CA ALA A 8 13.80 -3.37 5.69
C ALA A 8 13.91 -2.03 4.93
N HIS A 9 12.89 -1.18 4.99
CA HIS A 9 12.90 0.13 4.35
C HIS A 9 13.96 1.06 4.95
N LEU A 10 14.09 1.10 6.29
CA LEU A 10 15.11 1.88 6.98
C LEU A 10 16.52 1.42 6.58
N ILE A 11 16.79 0.11 6.66
CA ILE A 11 18.08 -0.50 6.28
C ILE A 11 18.42 -0.16 4.82
N ALA A 12 17.49 -0.35 3.88
CA ALA A 12 17.72 -0.06 2.47
C ALA A 12 17.91 1.43 2.17
N SER A 13 17.40 2.32 3.04
CA SER A 13 17.49 3.78 2.85
C SER A 13 18.71 4.39 3.53
N THR A 14 19.17 3.83 4.65
CA THR A 14 20.23 4.42 5.49
C THR A 14 21.48 3.57 5.60
N GLY A 15 21.40 2.27 5.31
CA GLY A 15 22.49 1.31 5.53
C GLY A 15 22.66 0.89 6.99
N TRP A 16 21.74 1.25 7.89
CA TRP A 16 21.80 0.83 9.29
C TRP A 16 21.51 -0.66 9.46
N THR A 17 21.92 -1.22 10.60
CA THR A 17 21.61 -2.61 10.96
C THR A 17 20.29 -2.69 11.72
N TRP A 18 19.76 -3.91 11.83
CA TRP A 18 18.54 -4.18 12.57
C TRP A 18 18.64 -3.74 14.04
N ASP A 19 19.72 -4.12 14.72
CA ASP A 19 19.94 -3.79 16.13
C ASP A 19 20.09 -2.28 16.33
N TYR A 20 20.81 -1.60 15.44
CA TYR A 20 20.96 -0.15 15.51
C TYR A 20 19.61 0.57 15.43
N ILE A 21 18.72 0.13 14.54
CA ILE A 21 17.37 0.67 14.44
C ILE A 21 16.60 0.39 15.72
N ALA A 22 16.60 -0.85 16.22
CA ALA A 22 15.86 -1.21 17.43
C ALA A 22 16.28 -0.38 18.65
N ASP A 23 17.58 -0.10 18.78
CA ASP A 23 18.13 0.58 19.96
C ASP A 23 18.07 2.11 19.88
N ASN A 24 18.05 2.70 18.67
CA ASN A 24 18.22 4.15 18.48
C ASN A 24 17.03 4.83 17.80
N MET A 25 16.19 4.07 17.11
CA MET A 25 15.01 4.63 16.45
C MET A 25 13.77 4.54 17.31
N ASP A 26 13.09 5.67 17.42
CA ASP A 26 11.78 5.79 18.03
C ASP A 26 10.74 6.27 17.00
N ILE A 27 9.47 6.22 17.40
CA ILE A 27 8.34 6.60 16.55
C ILE A 27 8.44 8.07 16.10
N PRO A 28 8.75 9.06 16.97
CA PRO A 28 8.91 10.45 16.54
C PRO A 28 9.95 10.64 15.44
N ARG A 29 11.17 10.09 15.60
CA ARG A 29 12.20 10.21 14.56
C ARG A 29 11.80 9.50 13.26
N LEU A 30 11.06 8.39 13.33
CA LEU A 30 10.51 7.72 12.15
C LEU A 30 9.50 8.61 11.40
N ILE A 31 8.68 9.37 12.12
CA ILE A 31 7.74 10.32 11.50
C ILE A 31 8.50 11.41 10.75
N GLU A 32 9.53 12.01 11.37
CA GLU A 32 10.37 13.02 10.72
C GLU A 32 11.05 12.49 9.45
N LEU A 33 11.60 11.27 9.51
CA LEU A 33 12.19 10.59 8.34
C LEU A 33 11.16 10.40 7.22
N LYS A 34 9.94 9.97 7.57
CA LYS A 34 8.85 9.82 6.61
C LYS A 34 8.48 11.15 5.95
N GLU A 35 8.40 12.24 6.72
CA GLU A 35 8.09 13.57 6.18
C GLU A 35 9.19 14.09 5.24
N TYR A 36 10.45 13.85 5.61
CA TYR A 36 11.59 14.17 4.75
C TYR A 36 11.53 13.36 3.44
N TRP A 37 11.30 12.04 3.52
CA TRP A 37 11.22 11.16 2.35
C TRP A 37 10.01 11.41 1.45
N ALA A 38 8.92 11.99 1.96
CA ALA A 38 7.81 12.42 1.12
C ALA A 38 8.24 13.50 0.10
N LYS A 39 9.25 14.32 0.45
CA LYS A 39 9.81 15.35 -0.42
C LYS A 39 11.06 14.88 -1.17
N ASN A 40 11.87 14.03 -0.53
CA ASN A 40 13.14 13.54 -1.03
C ASN A 40 13.20 12.00 -0.87
N PRO A 41 12.50 11.24 -1.72
CA PRO A 41 12.38 9.80 -1.53
C PRO A 41 13.72 9.07 -1.73
N PRO A 42 13.97 7.97 -1.00
CA PRO A 42 15.15 7.12 -1.23
C PRO A 42 15.20 6.63 -2.68
N LEU A 43 16.41 6.54 -3.25
CA LEU A 43 16.64 6.23 -4.67
C LEU A 43 15.91 4.97 -5.13
N HIS A 44 15.93 3.89 -4.33
CA HIS A 44 15.29 2.62 -4.69
C HIS A 44 13.76 2.75 -4.88
N MET A 45 13.12 3.71 -4.19
CA MET A 45 11.70 4.01 -4.37
C MET A 45 11.44 4.74 -5.70
N MET A 46 12.32 5.66 -6.07
CA MET A 46 12.24 6.35 -7.36
C MET A 46 12.43 5.37 -8.52
N VAL A 47 13.41 4.46 -8.42
CA VAL A 47 13.67 3.42 -9.42
C VAL A 47 12.50 2.44 -9.53
N LYS A 48 11.94 1.99 -8.41
CA LYS A 48 10.72 1.16 -8.39
C LYS A 48 9.58 1.84 -9.16
N GLY A 49 9.35 3.13 -8.90
CA GLY A 49 8.32 3.93 -9.58
C GLY A 49 8.58 4.08 -11.08
N TYR A 50 9.83 4.38 -11.47
CA TYR A 50 10.23 4.50 -12.88
C TYR A 50 10.02 3.20 -13.66
N LEU A 51 10.33 2.05 -13.05
CA LEU A 51 10.16 0.73 -13.66
C LEU A 51 8.73 0.18 -13.57
N GLY A 52 7.84 0.83 -12.82
CA GLY A 52 6.46 0.38 -12.64
C GLY A 52 6.30 -0.89 -11.79
N LEU A 53 7.29 -1.22 -10.96
CA LEU A 53 7.28 -2.42 -10.13
C LEU A 53 6.33 -2.29 -8.93
N GLY A 54 5.69 -3.40 -8.54
CA GLY A 54 4.87 -3.48 -7.33
C GLY A 54 3.50 -2.82 -7.43
N LYS A 55 2.95 -2.67 -8.64
CA LYS A 55 1.50 -2.54 -8.82
C LYS A 55 0.92 -3.94 -8.60
N GLU A 56 0.33 -4.17 -7.44
CA GLU A 56 -0.57 -5.31 -7.30
C GLU A 56 -1.75 -5.04 -8.25
N GLU A 57 -1.98 -5.96 -9.19
CA GLU A 57 -3.24 -6.00 -9.93
C GLU A 57 -4.31 -6.19 -8.86
N GLN A 58 -5.04 -5.13 -8.51
CA GLN A 58 -6.28 -5.31 -7.79
C GLN A 58 -7.12 -6.22 -8.68
N PRO A 59 -7.62 -7.36 -8.17
CA PRO A 59 -8.60 -8.14 -8.91
C PRO A 59 -9.71 -7.17 -9.27
N GLN A 60 -9.85 -6.86 -10.56
CA GLN A 60 -11.09 -6.29 -11.04
C GLN A 60 -12.11 -7.39 -10.79
N GLU A 61 -12.86 -7.27 -9.70
CA GLU A 61 -14.16 -7.91 -9.61
C GLU A 61 -14.95 -7.34 -10.78
N GLU A 62 -14.91 -8.05 -11.92
CA GLU A 62 -15.88 -7.89 -12.98
C GLU A 62 -17.23 -8.18 -12.33
N GLY A 63 -17.88 -7.14 -11.81
CA GLY A 63 -19.23 -7.22 -11.31
C GLY A 63 -20.09 -7.79 -12.42
N ASN A 64 -20.44 -9.07 -12.31
CA ASN A 64 -21.24 -9.74 -13.30
C ASN A 64 -22.61 -9.05 -13.29
N LEU A 65 -23.06 -8.55 -14.45
CA LEU A 65 -24.38 -7.91 -14.56
C LEU A 65 -25.49 -8.79 -13.98
N ALA A 66 -25.33 -10.12 -14.00
CA ALA A 66 -26.24 -11.07 -13.39
C ALA A 66 -26.38 -10.88 -11.86
N ASP A 67 -25.30 -10.55 -11.15
CA ASP A 67 -25.31 -10.34 -9.70
C ASP A 67 -26.02 -9.02 -9.33
N ILE A 68 -25.86 -7.99 -10.16
CA ILE A 68 -26.57 -6.70 -10.01
C ILE A 68 -28.07 -6.89 -10.30
N MET A 69 -28.40 -7.69 -11.32
CA MET A 69 -29.79 -8.02 -11.66
C MET A 69 -30.47 -8.88 -10.58
N ALA A 70 -29.74 -9.76 -9.90
CA ALA A 70 -30.26 -10.59 -8.81
C ALA A 70 -30.56 -9.80 -7.52
N MET A 71 -29.98 -8.61 -7.35
CA MET A 71 -30.24 -7.72 -6.21
C MET A 71 -31.36 -6.70 -6.44
N ALA A 72 -31.84 -6.56 -7.69
CA ALA A 72 -32.96 -5.68 -7.99
C ALA A 72 -34.28 -6.28 -7.45
N PRO A 73 -35.12 -5.50 -6.73
CA PRO A 73 -36.40 -5.99 -6.27
C PRO A 73 -37.26 -6.37 -7.48
N GLN A 74 -37.69 -7.64 -7.54
CA GLN A 74 -38.59 -8.13 -8.57
C GLN A 74 -39.91 -7.37 -8.46
N THR A 75 -40.22 -6.52 -9.43
CA THR A 75 -41.51 -5.82 -9.52
C THR A 75 -42.60 -6.88 -9.73
N PRO A 76 -43.56 -7.05 -8.80
CA PRO A 76 -44.68 -7.96 -9.02
C PRO A 76 -45.46 -7.45 -10.23
N GLY A 77 -45.66 -8.35 -11.20
CA GLY A 77 -46.40 -8.08 -12.42
C GLY A 77 -47.77 -7.48 -12.14
N SER A 78 -48.07 -6.42 -12.89
CA SER A 78 -49.42 -5.86 -13.01
C SER A 78 -50.33 -6.95 -13.59
N ALA A 79 -51.12 -7.61 -12.73
CA ALA A 79 -52.22 -8.46 -13.17
C ALA A 79 -53.34 -7.56 -13.72
N MET A 80 -53.78 -7.86 -14.93
CA MET A 80 -55.05 -7.43 -15.52
C MET A 80 -56.24 -7.88 -14.66
#